data_AF-A0A3B0IW60-F1
#
_entry.id   AF-A0A3B0IW60-F1
#
_cell.length_a   1.000
_cell.length_b   1.000
_cell.length_c   1.000
_cell.angle_alpha   90.00
_cell.angle_beta   90.00
_cell.angle_gamma   90.00
#
_symmetry.space_group_name_H-M   'P 1'
#
loop_
_entity.id
_entity.type
_entity.pdbx_description
1 polymer ?
#
loop_
_entity_poly.entity_id
_entity_poly.type
_entity_poly.pdbx_seq_one_letter_code
_entity_poly.pdbx_strand_id
1 'polypeptide(L)'
;MAELPRALKIALRFSRGKKRAGLVSLISIISTLGIVLGVAVLIIGLSAMNGFERELKNRILSVVPHGQIAAVNQPYLNWQADLDKVRQTPGVVGVSPYINFTGLHRKEERIESDPGGRC
;
A
#
# COMPACT_ATOMS: atom_id res chain seq x y z
N MET A 1 12.26 -38.08 -3.04
CA MET A 1 12.06 -39.19 -3.97
C MET A 1 10.59 -39.17 -4.36
N ALA A 2 10.27 -38.40 -5.41
CA ALA A 2 8.88 -38.21 -5.85
C ALA A 2 8.56 -39.31 -6.87
N GLU A 3 7.89 -40.36 -6.41
CA GLU A 3 7.27 -41.36 -7.27
C GLU A 3 6.15 -40.66 -8.05
N LEU A 4 6.50 -40.05 -9.20
CA LEU A 4 5.52 -39.41 -10.07
C LEU A 4 4.44 -40.44 -10.43
N PRO A 5 3.16 -40.21 -10.09
CA PRO A 5 2.12 -41.20 -10.29
C PRO A 5 2.05 -41.52 -11.79
N ARG A 6 1.99 -42.82 -12.12
CA ARG A 6 1.93 -43.30 -13.52
C ARG A 6 0.79 -42.62 -14.30
N ALA A 7 -0.26 -42.20 -13.60
CA ALA A 7 -1.36 -41.39 -14.12
C ALA A 7 -0.91 -40.08 -14.78
N LEU A 8 0.05 -39.35 -14.22
CA LEU A 8 0.52 -38.07 -14.79
C LEU A 8 1.26 -38.29 -16.12
N LYS A 9 2.08 -39.35 -16.22
CA LYS A 9 2.76 -39.73 -17.47
C LYS A 9 1.74 -40.14 -18.55
N ILE A 10 0.68 -40.85 -18.18
CA ILE A 10 -0.38 -41.25 -19.10
C ILE A 10 -1.20 -40.03 -19.56
N ALA A 11 -1.54 -39.13 -18.63
CA ALA A 11 -2.27 -37.90 -18.92
C ALA A 11 -1.50 -36.95 -19.85
N LEU A 12 -0.21 -36.72 -19.61
CA LEU A 12 0.67 -35.94 -20.49
C LEU A 12 0.77 -36.54 -21.90
N ARG A 13 0.83 -37.88 -22.01
CA ARG A 13 0.85 -38.57 -23.30
C ARG A 13 -0.46 -38.41 -24.06
N PHE A 14 -1.58 -38.45 -23.34
CA PHE A 14 -2.92 -38.26 -23.94
C PHE A 14 -3.16 -36.81 -24.37
N SER A 15 -2.74 -35.85 -23.55
CA SER A 15 -2.76 -34.41 -23.87
C SER A 15 -1.96 -34.10 -25.14
N ARG A 16 -0.77 -34.70 -25.31
CA ARG A 16 0.07 -34.57 -26.52
C ARG A 16 -0.35 -35.47 -27.70
N GLY A 17 -1.25 -36.43 -27.49
CA GLY A 17 -1.45 -37.58 -28.39
C GLY A 17 -2.46 -37.38 -29.53
N LYS A 18 -3.19 -36.26 -29.60
CA LYS A 18 -4.33 -36.09 -30.51
C LYS A 18 -3.91 -35.52 -31.89
N LYS A 19 -2.97 -36.19 -32.57
CA LYS A 19 -2.43 -35.75 -33.88
C LYS A 19 -3.31 -36.05 -35.12
N ARG A 20 -4.50 -36.66 -34.97
CA ARG A 20 -5.28 -37.20 -36.12
C ARG A 20 -6.60 -36.48 -36.46
N ALA A 21 -6.89 -35.31 -35.89
CA ALA A 21 -8.07 -34.52 -36.26
C ALA A 21 -7.77 -33.01 -36.18
N GLY A 22 -7.38 -32.39 -37.29
CA GLY A 22 -6.89 -31.00 -37.33
C GLY A 22 -7.81 -29.96 -36.67
N LEU A 23 -9.13 -30.06 -36.92
CA LEU A 23 -10.13 -29.15 -36.32
C LEU A 23 -10.21 -29.30 -34.80
N VAL A 24 -10.15 -30.54 -34.28
CA VAL A 24 -10.22 -30.83 -32.83
C VAL A 24 -8.96 -30.36 -32.11
N SER A 25 -7.80 -30.45 -32.77
CA SER A 25 -6.53 -29.94 -32.23
C SER A 25 -6.54 -28.41 -32.14
N LEU A 26 -7.09 -27.71 -33.14
CA LEU A 26 -7.17 -26.25 -33.15
C LEU A 26 -8.01 -25.72 -31.98
N ILE A 27 -9.20 -26.30 -31.77
CA ILE A 27 -10.10 -25.91 -30.68
C ILE A 27 -9.43 -26.13 -29.31
N SER A 28 -8.73 -27.27 -29.14
CA SER A 28 -8.03 -27.57 -27.88
C SER A 28 -6.92 -26.56 -27.56
N ILE A 29 -6.17 -26.13 -28.57
CA ILE A 29 -5.09 -25.14 -28.41
C ILE A 29 -5.67 -23.77 -28.04
N ILE A 30 -6.69 -23.30 -28.77
CA ILE A 30 -7.31 -21.99 -28.52
C ILE A 30 -7.96 -21.96 -27.14
N SER A 31 -8.66 -23.03 -26.74
CA SER A 31 -9.30 -23.13 -25.42
C SER A 31 -8.26 -23.10 -24.29
N THR A 32 -7.15 -23.83 -24.43
CA THR A 32 -6.07 -23.82 -23.44
C THR A 32 -5.42 -22.44 -23.33
N LEU A 33 -5.15 -21.77 -24.46
CA LEU A 33 -4.60 -20.41 -24.47
C LEU A 33 -5.53 -19.40 -23.83
N GLY A 34 -6.84 -19.48 -24.08
CA GLY A 34 -7.82 -18.60 -23.46
C GLY A 34 -7.85 -18.71 -21.94
N ILE A 35 -7.81 -19.94 -21.42
CA ILE A 35 -7.76 -20.18 -19.96
C ILE A 35 -6.47 -19.62 -19.36
N VAL A 36 -5.32 -19.89 -20.00
CA VAL A 36 -4.02 -19.38 -19.52
C VAL A 36 -4.00 -17.86 -19.48
N LEU A 37 -4.47 -17.20 -20.55
CA LEU A 37 -4.52 -15.74 -20.61
C LEU A 37 -5.51 -15.16 -19.58
N GLY A 38 -6.68 -15.77 -19.42
CA GLY A 38 -7.68 -15.31 -18.44
C GLY A 38 -7.16 -15.38 -17.01
N VAL A 39 -6.56 -16.52 -16.63
CA VAL A 39 -5.97 -16.69 -15.30
C VAL A 39 -4.79 -15.74 -15.10
N ALA A 40 -3.94 -15.56 -16.11
CA ALA A 40 -2.81 -14.63 -16.03
C ALA A 40 -3.25 -13.19 -15.75
N VAL A 41 -4.27 -12.69 -16.46
CA VAL A 41 -4.81 -11.34 -16.24
C VAL A 41 -5.36 -11.18 -14.82
N LEU A 42 -6.10 -12.16 -14.31
CA LEU A 42 -6.64 -12.13 -12.95
C LEU A 42 -5.53 -12.09 -11.89
N ILE A 43 -4.51 -12.92 -12.04
CA ILE A 43 -3.36 -12.94 -11.12
C ILE A 43 -2.63 -11.59 -11.13
N ILE A 44 -2.38 -11.03 -12.32
CA ILE A 44 -1.70 -9.74 -12.46
C ILE A 44 -2.52 -8.62 -11.82
N GLY A 45 -3.85 -8.58 -12.05
CA GLY A 45 -4.72 -7.55 -11.48
C GLY A 45 -4.76 -7.58 -9.95
N LEU A 46 -4.91 -8.78 -9.38
CA LEU A 46 -4.85 -8.96 -7.92
C LEU A 46 -3.46 -8.59 -7.37
N SER A 47 -2.38 -8.97 -8.07
CA SER A 47 -1.03 -8.60 -7.67
C SER A 47 -0.80 -7.09 -7.69
N ALA A 48 -1.33 -6.39 -8.69
CA ALA A 48 -1.22 -4.94 -8.80
C ALA A 48 -1.97 -4.25 -7.67
N MET A 49 -3.22 -4.66 -7.40
CA MET A 49 -4.00 -4.14 -6.28
C MET A 49 -3.32 -4.39 -4.93
N ASN A 50 -2.88 -5.63 -4.68
CA ASN A 50 -2.21 -5.98 -3.42
C ASN A 50 -0.88 -5.23 -3.23
N GLY A 51 -0.10 -5.05 -4.30
CA GLY A 51 1.14 -4.27 -4.27
C GLY A 51 0.89 -2.78 -4.05
N PHE A 52 -0.15 -2.22 -4.68
CA PHE A 52 -0.49 -0.81 -4.56
C PHE A 52 -1.10 -0.47 -3.19
N GLU A 53 -1.91 -1.36 -2.60
CA GLU A 53 -2.39 -1.21 -1.24
C GLU A 53 -1.22 -1.09 -0.27
N ARG A 54 -0.18 -1.93 -0.41
CA ARG A 54 1.03 -1.88 0.44
C ARG A 54 1.75 -0.54 0.32
N GLU A 55 1.93 -0.03 -0.90
CA GLU A 55 2.63 1.24 -1.14
C GLU A 55 1.82 2.45 -0.63
N LEU A 56 0.50 2.44 -0.84
CA LEU A 56 -0.40 3.47 -0.31
C LEU A 56 -0.47 3.45 1.21
N LYS A 57 -0.57 2.27 1.83
CA LYS A 57 -0.59 2.14 3.30
C LYS A 57 0.72 2.61 3.90
N ASN A 58 1.86 2.30 3.29
CA ASN A 58 3.15 2.79 3.79
C ASN A 58 3.30 4.32 3.66
N ARG A 59 2.78 4.91 2.58
CA ARG A 59 2.84 6.37 2.37
C ARG A 59 1.79 7.16 3.15
N ILE A 60 0.62 6.58 3.45
CA ILE A 60 -0.50 7.28 4.09
C ILE A 60 -0.68 6.91 5.57
N LEU A 61 -0.46 5.64 5.97
CA LEU A 61 -0.61 5.22 7.38
C LEU A 61 0.62 5.49 8.26
N SER A 62 1.74 5.97 7.72
CA SER A 62 2.83 6.50 8.57
C SER A 62 2.45 7.78 9.34
N VAL A 63 1.25 8.33 9.11
CA VAL A 63 0.82 9.64 9.65
C VAL A 63 -0.49 9.56 10.44
N VAL A 64 -0.93 8.36 10.87
CA VAL A 64 -2.14 8.26 11.72
C VAL A 64 -1.75 7.90 13.15
N PRO A 65 -1.68 8.87 14.08
CA PRO A 65 -1.48 8.56 15.49
C PRO A 65 -2.66 7.73 15.98
N HIS A 66 -2.40 6.49 16.44
CA HIS A 66 -3.42 5.57 16.95
C HIS A 66 -4.12 6.05 18.24
N GLY A 67 -3.68 7.17 18.82
CA GLY A 67 -4.34 7.85 19.93
C GLY A 67 -3.66 9.19 20.23
N GLN A 68 -4.43 10.16 20.73
CA GLN A 68 -3.93 11.45 21.20
C GLN A 68 -4.35 11.64 22.67
N ILE A 69 -3.42 12.05 23.51
CA ILE A 69 -3.68 12.36 24.92
C ILE A 69 -3.47 13.86 25.09
N ALA A 70 -4.54 14.59 25.41
CA ALA A 70 -4.51 16.03 25.65
C ALA A 70 -4.67 16.32 27.15
N ALA A 71 -3.88 17.25 27.68
CA ALA A 71 -4.02 17.70 29.05
C ALA A 71 -5.27 18.59 29.19
N VAL A 72 -6.09 18.33 30.21
CA VAL A 72 -7.34 19.08 30.45
C VAL A 72 -7.07 20.50 30.97
N ASN A 73 -5.99 20.71 31.74
CA ASN A 73 -5.59 22.00 32.29
C ASN A 73 -4.17 22.37 31.84
N GLN A 74 -3.99 23.58 31.32
CA GLN A 74 -2.70 24.14 30.90
C GLN A 74 -2.25 25.24 31.89
N PRO A 75 -0.95 25.39 32.18
CA PRO A 75 0.19 24.64 31.63
C PRO A 75 0.42 23.28 32.31
N TYR A 76 0.60 22.24 31.50
CA TYR A 76 0.88 20.89 32.00
C TYR A 76 2.39 20.70 32.17
N LEU A 77 2.89 20.84 33.41
CA LEU A 77 4.32 20.81 33.71
C LEU A 77 4.89 19.38 33.82
N ASN A 78 4.06 18.38 34.13
CA ASN A 78 4.49 17.00 34.42
C ASN A 78 4.42 16.05 33.21
N TRP A 79 4.51 16.55 31.98
CA TRP A 79 4.38 15.74 30.77
C TRP A 79 5.45 14.66 30.62
N GLN A 80 6.66 14.86 31.15
CA GLN A 80 7.77 13.91 31.02
C GLN A 80 7.52 12.60 31.77
N ALA A 81 7.03 12.70 33.01
CA ALA A 81 6.80 11.53 33.88
C ALA A 81 5.69 10.62 33.35
N ASP A 82 4.67 11.19 32.69
CA ASP A 82 3.60 10.40 32.09
C ASP A 82 3.98 9.83 30.73
N LEU A 83 4.89 10.49 30.00
CA LEU A 83 5.43 9.98 28.75
C LEU A 83 6.15 8.64 28.97
N ASP A 84 6.89 8.50 30.06
CA ASP A 84 7.56 7.24 30.42
C ASP A 84 6.57 6.14 30.81
N LYS A 85 5.47 6.48 31.49
CA LYS A 85 4.40 5.50 31.81
C LYS A 85 3.69 5.02 30.55
N VAL A 86 3.39 5.93 29.62
CA VAL A 86 2.71 5.58 28.36
C VAL A 86 3.62 4.72 27.48
N ARG A 87 4.92 5.00 27.42
CA ARG A 87 5.91 4.16 26.71
C ARG A 87 6.01 2.73 27.25
N GLN A 88 5.78 2.53 28.54
CA GLN A 88 5.86 1.21 29.18
C GLN A 88 4.57 0.39 29.04
N THR A 89 3.52 0.95 28.45
CA THR A 89 2.25 0.25 28.25
C THR A 89 2.37 -0.75 27.07
N PRO A 90 1.98 -2.03 27.25
CA PRO A 90 2.05 -3.02 26.17
C PRO A 90 1.15 -2.61 24.99
N GLY A 91 1.72 -2.63 23.78
CA GLY A 91 1.03 -2.24 22.54
C GLY A 91 1.40 -0.85 22.01
N VAL A 92 2.19 -0.06 22.74
CA VAL A 92 2.66 1.26 22.30
C VAL A 92 3.94 1.13 21.46
N VAL A 93 3.87 1.45 20.17
CA VAL A 93 5.01 1.38 19.23
C VAL A 93 5.89 2.64 19.30
N GLY A 94 5.32 3.80 19.66
CA GLY A 94 6.06 5.04 19.80
C GLY A 94 5.22 6.17 20.39
N VAL A 95 5.86 7.07 21.15
CA VAL A 95 5.23 8.24 21.78
C VAL A 95 6.05 9.48 21.47
N SER A 96 5.42 10.49 20.88
CA SER A 96 6.02 11.80 20.56
C SER A 96 5.20 12.94 21.16
N PRO A 97 5.81 13.85 21.95
CA PRO A 97 5.12 15.04 22.43
C PRO A 97 4.96 16.03 21.26
N TYR A 98 3.81 16.71 21.19
CA TYR A 98 3.56 17.77 20.21
C TYR A 98 2.92 18.99 20.87
N ILE A 99 3.20 20.17 20.32
CA ILE A 99 2.56 21.43 20.67
C ILE A 99 1.87 21.98 19.43
N ASN A 100 0.56 22.25 19.52
CA ASN A 100 -0.17 22.93 18.45
C ASN A 100 -0.19 24.42 18.77
N PHE A 101 0.37 25.24 17.89
CA PHE A 101 0.25 26.69 17.94
C PHE A 101 -0.37 27.18 16.64
N THR A 102 -1.34 28.08 16.75
CA THR A 102 -1.90 28.77 15.59
C THR A 102 -1.15 30.08 15.42
N GLY A 103 -0.43 30.22 14.31
CA GLY A 103 0.30 31.44 13.96
C GLY A 103 -0.14 31.98 12.61
N LEU A 104 -0.28 33.30 12.48
CA LEU A 104 -0.44 33.97 11.19
C LEU A 104 0.95 34.39 10.70
N HIS A 105 1.48 33.67 9.70
CA HIS A 105 2.74 34.02 9.07
C HIS A 105 2.47 35.00 7.92
N ARG A 106 2.63 36.30 8.17
CA ARG A 106 2.52 37.32 7.13
C ARG A 106 3.84 37.38 6.36
N LYS A 107 3.79 37.08 5.05
CA LYS A 107 4.90 37.37 4.15
C LYS A 107 4.89 38.87 3.88
N GLU A 108 5.95 39.56 4.32
CA GLU A 108 6.21 40.95 3.94
C GLU A 108 6.50 40.95 2.42
N GLU A 109 5.49 41.21 1.61
CA GLU A 109 5.71 41.54 0.21
C GLU A 109 6.32 42.93 0.19
N ARG A 110 7.60 42.99 -0.16
CA ARG A 110 8.35 44.24 -0.32
C ARG A 110 7.53 45.14 -1.23
N ILE A 111 6.96 46.19 -0.65
CA ILE A 111 6.36 47.28 -1.41
C ILE A 111 7.50 47.86 -2.25
N GLU A 112 7.47 47.55 -3.54
CA GLU A 112 8.17 48.32 -4.56
C GLU A 112 7.65 49.75 -4.42
N SER A 113 8.46 50.56 -3.75
CA SER A 113 8.27 51.98 -3.55
C SER A 113 8.01 52.65 -4.90
N ASP A 114 6.77 53.05 -5.14
CA ASP A 114 6.37 53.97 -6.21
C ASP A 114 7.08 55.32 -6.00
N PRO A 115 8.07 55.70 -6.83
CA PRO A 115 8.69 57.00 -6.76
C PRO A 115 8.03 57.86 -7.83
N GLY A 116 6.83 58.38 -7.55
CA GLY A 116 6.01 58.92 -8.64
C GLY A 116 5.03 60.02 -8.30
N GLY A 117 5.12 60.63 -7.12
CA GLY A 117 4.40 61.87 -6.83
C GLY A 117 4.85 62.99 -7.76
N ARG A 118 4.03 63.30 -8.77
CA ARG A 118 4.04 64.61 -9.43
C ARG A 118 2.82 65.38 -8.98
N CYS A 119 3.12 66.52 -8.34
CA CYS A 119 2.24 67.66 -8.20
C CYS A 119 1.67 68.10 -9.56
#